data_AF-X1LEJ4-F1
#
_entry.id   AF-X1LEJ4-F1
#
_cell.length_a   1.000
_cell.length_b   1.000
_cell.length_c   1.000
_cell.angle_alpha   90.00
_cell.angle_beta   90.00
_cell.angle_gamma   90.00
#
_symmetry.space_group_name_H-M   'P 1'
#
loop_
_entity.id
_entity.type
_entity.pdbx_description
1 polymer ?
#
loop_
_entity_poly.entity_id
_entity_poly.type
_entity_poly.pdbx_seq_one_letter_code
_entity_poly.pdbx_strand_id
1 'polypeptide(L)'
;RAGGGIFTKSADVGADLVGKVEKGIPEDDPRNPAVIADNVGDNVGDIAGMGSDLYESYVSAIAASMVLGIVAIGAVKGMMLPLLLGAAGIVVSIIGALCVRPREFKGSFEQQVAKAHATMNTGVYVSNILMVIASFFIIRSYLGELGLFWALISGLLCGFFIGQITEYFTSAERGPAKKIAKAAQTGAAVTIIEGLATGMIST
;
A
#
# COMPACT_ATOMS: atom_id res chain seq x y z
N ARG A 1 -13.12 -4.89 6.29
CA ARG A 1 -12.65 -5.32 4.95
C ARG A 1 -13.61 -6.26 4.20
N ALA A 2 -14.00 -7.42 4.74
CA ALA A 2 -14.83 -8.39 4.01
C ALA A 2 -16.17 -7.83 3.48
N GLY A 3 -16.96 -7.16 4.32
CA GLY A 3 -18.27 -6.60 3.90
C GLY A 3 -18.14 -5.55 2.79
N GLY A 4 -17.23 -4.58 2.96
CA GLY A 4 -16.96 -3.57 1.93
C GLY A 4 -16.40 -4.17 0.64
N GLY A 5 -15.53 -5.19 0.74
CA GLY A 5 -14.99 -5.93 -0.38
C GLY A 5 -16.06 -6.67 -1.20
N ILE A 6 -17.02 -7.32 -0.52
CA ILE A 6 -18.16 -7.96 -1.18
C ILE A 6 -19.00 -6.92 -1.90
N PHE A 7 -19.24 -5.76 -1.29
CA PHE A 7 -20.02 -4.67 -1.87
C PHE A 7 -19.36 -4.13 -3.16
N THR A 8 -18.09 -3.68 -3.09
CA THR A 8 -17.37 -3.12 -4.24
C THR A 8 -17.24 -4.15 -5.36
N LYS A 9 -16.74 -5.36 -5.09
CA LYS A 9 -16.47 -6.34 -6.15
C LYS A 9 -17.72 -6.93 -6.79
N SER A 10 -18.86 -6.93 -6.10
CA SER A 10 -20.12 -7.31 -6.74
C SER A 10 -20.59 -6.22 -7.71
N ALA A 11 -20.40 -4.95 -7.37
CA ALA A 11 -20.79 -3.81 -8.21
C ALA A 11 -19.85 -3.62 -9.40
N ASP A 12 -18.54 -3.57 -9.16
CA ASP A 12 -17.44 -3.44 -10.13
C ASP A 12 -17.56 -4.51 -11.24
N VAL A 13 -17.57 -5.81 -10.86
CA VAL A 13 -17.67 -6.92 -11.83
C VAL A 13 -18.97 -6.86 -12.64
N GLY A 14 -20.10 -6.49 -12.01
CA GLY A 14 -21.38 -6.38 -12.69
C GLY A 14 -21.42 -5.20 -13.67
N ALA A 15 -20.90 -4.05 -13.25
CA ALA A 15 -20.84 -2.83 -14.04
C ALA A 15 -19.97 -3.04 -15.29
N ASP A 16 -18.77 -3.61 -15.11
CA ASP A 16 -17.79 -3.79 -16.17
C ASP A 16 -18.19 -4.87 -17.19
N LEU A 17 -18.70 -6.01 -16.73
CA LEU A 17 -19.11 -7.09 -17.64
C LEU A 17 -20.27 -6.64 -18.54
N VAL A 18 -21.35 -6.11 -17.97
CA VAL A 18 -22.52 -5.71 -18.75
C VAL A 18 -22.21 -4.45 -19.56
N GLY A 19 -21.52 -3.47 -18.98
CA GLY A 19 -21.19 -2.21 -19.64
C GLY A 19 -20.21 -2.40 -20.79
N LYS A 20 -18.99 -2.85 -20.48
CA LYS A 20 -17.87 -2.87 -21.42
C LYS A 20 -17.92 -4.07 -22.36
N VAL A 21 -18.27 -5.26 -21.85
CA VAL A 21 -18.19 -6.51 -22.63
C VAL A 21 -19.47 -6.79 -23.41
N GLU A 22 -20.64 -6.67 -22.79
CA GLU A 22 -21.92 -7.01 -23.45
C GLU A 22 -22.54 -5.86 -24.25
N LYS A 23 -22.51 -4.64 -23.70
CA LYS A 23 -23.14 -3.46 -24.32
C LYS A 23 -22.17 -2.56 -25.08
N GLY A 24 -20.87 -2.72 -24.86
CA GLY A 24 -19.84 -1.90 -25.51
C GLY A 24 -19.96 -0.41 -25.18
N ILE A 25 -20.54 -0.06 -24.03
CA ILE A 25 -20.56 1.31 -23.53
C ILE A 25 -19.28 1.58 -22.72
N PRO A 26 -18.84 2.85 -22.60
CA PRO A 26 -17.69 3.20 -21.78
C PRO A 26 -17.79 2.73 -20.32
N GLU A 27 -16.64 2.59 -19.68
CA GLU A 27 -16.52 2.45 -18.21
C GLU A 27 -17.10 3.69 -17.51
N ASP A 28 -17.71 3.49 -16.34
CA ASP A 28 -18.41 4.53 -15.56
C ASP A 28 -19.51 5.30 -16.32
N ASP A 29 -20.10 4.69 -17.36
CA ASP A 29 -21.14 5.35 -18.13
C ASP A 29 -22.42 5.57 -17.28
N PRO A 30 -22.98 6.80 -17.24
CA PRO A 30 -24.14 7.11 -16.39
C PRO A 30 -25.42 6.34 -16.75
N ARG A 31 -25.46 5.67 -17.91
CA ARG A 31 -26.57 4.79 -18.31
C ARG A 31 -26.53 3.44 -17.61
N ASN A 32 -25.38 3.05 -17.05
CA ASN A 32 -25.23 1.79 -16.34
C ASN A 32 -25.66 1.96 -14.87
N PRO A 33 -26.73 1.27 -14.42
CA PRO A 33 -27.27 1.45 -13.08
C PRO A 33 -26.33 0.98 -11.96
N ALA A 34 -25.30 0.20 -12.28
CA ALA A 34 -24.34 -0.30 -11.31
C ALA A 34 -23.24 0.72 -10.96
N VAL A 35 -23.02 1.76 -11.77
CA VAL A 35 -21.89 2.71 -11.63
C VAL A 35 -21.92 3.47 -10.31
N ILE A 36 -23.11 3.81 -9.80
CA ILE A 36 -23.23 4.44 -8.48
C ILE A 36 -22.79 3.47 -7.37
N ALA A 37 -23.18 2.20 -7.47
CA ALA A 37 -22.79 1.20 -6.49
C ALA A 37 -21.28 0.90 -6.56
N ASP A 38 -20.69 0.93 -7.75
CA ASP A 38 -19.26 0.75 -7.98
C ASP A 38 -18.44 1.85 -7.28
N ASN A 39 -18.74 3.11 -7.60
CA ASN A 39 -18.07 4.27 -7.01
C ASN A 39 -18.32 4.40 -5.49
N VAL A 40 -19.51 4.03 -5.01
CA VAL A 40 -19.75 3.91 -3.55
C VAL A 40 -18.90 2.78 -2.97
N GLY A 41 -18.76 1.67 -3.70
CA GLY A 41 -17.95 0.53 -3.34
C GLY A 41 -16.50 0.89 -3.09
N ASP A 42 -15.88 1.72 -3.93
CA ASP A 42 -14.50 2.17 -3.72
C ASP A 42 -14.32 2.85 -2.35
N ASN A 43 -15.30 3.66 -1.94
CA ASN A 43 -15.26 4.33 -0.64
C ASN A 43 -15.51 3.36 0.52
N VAL A 44 -16.42 2.40 0.37
CA VAL A 44 -16.80 1.47 1.43
C VAL A 44 -15.77 0.34 1.60
N GLY A 45 -15.26 -0.19 0.50
CA GLY A 45 -14.28 -1.27 0.45
C GLY A 45 -12.86 -0.73 0.55
N ASP A 46 -12.45 0.03 -0.45
CA ASP A 46 -11.05 0.35 -0.68
C ASP A 46 -10.55 1.49 0.22
N ILE A 47 -11.44 2.39 0.66
CA ILE A 47 -11.10 3.42 1.67
C ILE A 47 -11.40 2.94 3.08
N ALA A 48 -12.68 2.74 3.45
CA ALA A 48 -13.04 2.41 4.82
C ALA A 48 -12.49 1.04 5.25
N GLY A 49 -12.54 0.04 4.36
CA GLY A 49 -11.99 -1.28 4.61
C GLY A 49 -10.48 -1.26 4.77
N MET A 50 -9.73 -0.65 3.85
CA MET A 50 -8.27 -0.54 3.95
C MET A 50 -7.83 0.28 5.18
N GLY A 51 -8.51 1.39 5.46
CA GLY A 51 -8.22 2.22 6.63
C GLY A 51 -8.36 1.44 7.94
N SER A 52 -9.43 0.64 8.08
CA SER A 52 -9.61 -0.22 9.25
C SER A 52 -8.55 -1.34 9.36
N ASP A 53 -8.13 -1.90 8.22
CA ASP A 53 -7.12 -2.98 8.15
C ASP A 53 -5.74 -2.48 8.62
N LEU A 54 -5.32 -1.32 8.08
CA LEU A 54 -4.05 -0.70 8.46
C LEU A 54 -4.04 -0.20 9.91
N TYR A 55 -5.17 0.33 10.40
CA TYR A 55 -5.29 0.75 11.80
C TYR A 55 -5.14 -0.43 12.76
N GLU A 56 -5.82 -1.54 12.50
CA GLU A 56 -5.71 -2.75 13.31
C GLU A 56 -4.27 -3.28 13.33
N SER A 57 -3.66 -3.42 12.15
CA SER A 57 -2.26 -3.87 12.03
C SER A 57 -1.29 -2.98 12.81
N TYR A 58 -1.46 -1.65 12.74
CA TYR A 58 -0.61 -0.69 13.45
C TYR A 58 -0.77 -0.78 14.98
N VAL A 59 -2.01 -0.80 15.47
CA VAL A 59 -2.29 -0.91 16.92
C VAL A 59 -1.81 -2.25 17.46
N SER A 60 -2.07 -3.35 16.76
CA SER A 60 -1.64 -4.69 17.14
C SER A 60 -0.11 -4.82 17.20
N ALA A 61 0.61 -4.24 16.24
CA ALA A 61 2.08 -4.23 16.24
C ALA A 61 2.67 -3.45 17.43
N ILE A 62 2.11 -2.27 17.75
CA ILE A 62 2.53 -1.48 18.91
C ILE A 62 2.23 -2.23 20.21
N ALA A 63 1.02 -2.76 20.37
CA ALA A 63 0.62 -3.49 21.56
C ALA A 63 1.49 -4.74 21.79
N ALA A 64 1.76 -5.52 20.74
CA ALA A 64 2.64 -6.68 20.82
C ALA A 64 4.07 -6.28 21.21
N SER A 65 4.58 -5.20 20.63
CA SER A 65 5.91 -4.67 20.95
C SER A 65 6.00 -4.19 22.41
N MET A 66 4.94 -3.59 22.95
CA MET A 66 4.88 -3.18 24.36
C MET A 66 4.91 -4.38 25.30
N VAL A 67 4.11 -5.42 25.02
CA VAL A 67 4.08 -6.65 25.84
C VAL A 67 5.46 -7.31 25.88
N LEU A 68 6.10 -7.48 24.73
CA LEU A 68 7.46 -8.04 24.65
C LEU A 68 8.49 -7.12 25.31
N GLY A 69 8.37 -5.81 25.10
CA GLY A 69 9.25 -4.81 25.70
C GLY A 69 9.21 -4.83 27.22
N ILE A 70 8.03 -4.96 27.84
CA ILE A 70 7.86 -5.00 29.30
C ILE A 70 8.68 -6.15 29.89
N VAL A 71 8.66 -7.32 29.24
CA VAL A 71 9.40 -8.50 29.69
C VAL A 71 10.90 -8.36 29.45
N ALA A 72 11.31 -7.78 28.31
CA ALA A 72 12.72 -7.73 27.90
C ALA A 72 13.53 -6.60 28.55
N ILE A 73 12.94 -5.40 28.69
CA ILE A 73 13.65 -4.17 29.09
C ILE A 73 12.97 -3.42 30.24
N GLY A 74 11.98 -4.06 30.89
CA GLY A 74 11.27 -3.55 32.06
C GLY A 74 10.02 -2.74 31.70
N ALA A 75 9.11 -2.62 32.67
CA ALA A 75 7.75 -2.13 32.45
C ALA A 75 7.68 -0.73 31.81
N VAL A 76 8.39 0.25 32.37
CA VAL A 76 8.32 1.64 31.89
C VAL A 76 8.97 1.77 30.50
N LYS A 77 10.20 1.26 30.34
CA LYS A 77 10.94 1.42 29.08
C LYS A 77 10.33 0.60 27.94
N GLY A 78 9.90 -0.62 28.24
CA GLY A 78 9.26 -1.52 27.29
C GLY A 78 7.92 -1.01 26.77
N MET A 79 7.15 -0.37 27.63
CA MET A 79 5.87 0.24 27.26
C MET A 79 6.06 1.53 26.46
N MET A 80 6.99 2.39 26.87
CA MET A 80 7.15 3.72 26.27
C MET A 80 7.87 3.71 24.92
N LEU A 81 8.82 2.79 24.71
CA LEU A 81 9.63 2.82 23.48
C LEU A 81 8.80 2.66 22.20
N PRO A 82 7.87 1.68 22.07
CA PRO A 82 7.01 1.57 20.90
C PRO A 82 6.12 2.80 20.69
N LEU A 83 5.63 3.41 21.78
CA LEU A 83 4.81 4.63 21.71
C LEU A 83 5.60 5.84 21.22
N LEU A 84 6.84 6.01 21.69
CA LEU A 84 7.74 7.09 21.24
C LEU A 84 8.08 6.93 19.75
N LEU A 85 8.38 5.69 19.32
CA LEU A 85 8.63 5.40 17.91
C LEU A 85 7.39 5.61 17.06
N GLY A 86 6.20 5.23 17.54
CA GLY A 86 4.92 5.50 16.88
C GLY A 86 4.65 7.00 16.73
N ALA A 87 4.86 7.79 17.78
CA ALA A 87 4.69 9.24 17.76
C ALA A 87 5.68 9.92 16.79
N ALA A 88 6.95 9.50 16.80
CA ALA A 88 7.93 9.95 15.83
C ALA A 88 7.53 9.57 14.40
N GLY A 89 7.02 8.35 14.20
CA GLY A 89 6.46 7.84 12.95
C GLY A 89 5.39 8.76 12.38
N ILE A 90 4.42 9.18 13.19
CA ILE A 90 3.36 10.12 12.77
C ILE A 90 3.97 11.43 12.26
N VAL A 91 4.92 12.02 13.01
CA VAL A 91 5.55 13.28 12.64
C VAL A 91 6.32 13.16 11.32
N VAL A 92 7.12 12.11 11.15
CA VAL A 92 7.91 11.92 9.91
C VAL A 92 7.01 11.61 8.71
N SER A 93 5.91 10.87 8.90
CA SER A 93 4.92 10.62 7.85
C SER A 93 4.20 11.90 7.41
N ILE A 94 3.87 12.80 8.35
CA ILE A 94 3.31 14.13 8.00
C ILE A 94 4.33 14.91 7.17
N ILE A 95 5.60 14.95 7.58
CA ILE A 95 6.65 15.64 6.82
C ILE A 95 6.80 15.04 5.42
N GLY A 96 6.85 13.71 5.30
CA GLY A 96 6.92 13.03 4.02
C GLY A 96 5.73 13.32 3.11
N ALA A 97 4.52 13.34 3.66
CA ALA A 97 3.32 13.72 2.92
C ALA A 97 3.38 15.17 2.41
N LEU A 98 3.87 16.11 3.23
CA LEU A 98 4.06 17.51 2.82
C LEU A 98 5.15 17.70 1.76
N CYS A 99 6.08 16.75 1.64
CA CYS A 99 7.07 16.72 0.57
C CYS A 99 6.52 16.23 -0.78
N VAL A 100 5.36 15.55 -0.80
CA VAL A 100 4.69 15.12 -2.03
C VAL A 100 4.10 16.35 -2.72
N ARG A 101 4.72 16.78 -3.82
CA ARG A 101 4.29 17.95 -4.59
C ARG A 101 3.92 17.53 -6.00
N PRO A 102 2.66 17.12 -6.25
CA PRO A 102 2.20 16.84 -7.60
C PRO A 102 2.29 18.11 -8.43
N ARG A 103 2.81 17.98 -9.66
CA ARG A 103 2.84 19.05 -10.65
C ARG A 103 2.00 18.62 -11.83
N GLU A 104 1.24 19.57 -12.40
CA GLU A 104 0.57 19.32 -13.67
C GLU A 104 1.61 18.96 -14.73
N PHE A 105 1.41 17.81 -15.36
CA PHE A 105 2.27 17.34 -16.43
C PHE A 105 1.44 17.12 -17.68
N LYS A 106 1.80 17.83 -18.75
CA LYS A 106 1.20 17.66 -20.08
C LYS A 106 2.00 16.59 -20.84
N GLY A 107 1.49 15.37 -20.84
CA GLY A 107 2.04 14.23 -21.58
C GLY A 107 0.99 13.12 -21.75
N SER A 108 1.39 11.94 -22.24
CA SER A 108 0.44 10.82 -22.36
C SER A 108 -0.06 10.37 -21.00
N PHE A 109 -1.23 9.71 -20.95
CA PHE A 109 -1.81 9.18 -19.72
C PHE A 109 -0.81 8.29 -18.95
N GLU A 110 -0.09 7.42 -19.66
CA GLU A 110 0.97 6.58 -19.08
C GLU A 110 2.05 7.40 -18.37
N GLN A 111 2.53 8.47 -19.00
CA GLN A 111 3.56 9.33 -18.42
C GLN A 111 3.03 10.14 -17.22
N GLN A 112 1.74 10.47 -17.22
CA GLN A 112 1.09 11.13 -16.08
C GLN A 112 1.02 10.18 -14.87
N VAL A 113 0.58 8.94 -15.09
CA VAL A 113 0.52 7.90 -14.06
C VAL A 113 1.91 7.61 -13.49
N ALA A 114 2.92 7.41 -14.34
CA ALA A 114 4.30 7.17 -13.94
C ALA A 114 4.85 8.29 -13.03
N LYS A 115 4.58 9.55 -13.39
CA LYS A 115 5.02 10.70 -12.60
C LYS A 115 4.26 10.85 -11.30
N ALA A 116 2.96 10.55 -11.29
CA ALA A 116 2.18 10.51 -10.05
C ALA A 116 2.77 9.49 -9.08
N HIS A 117 3.05 8.26 -9.54
CA HIS A 117 3.70 7.23 -8.74
C HIS A 117 5.08 7.66 -8.23
N ALA A 118 5.94 8.19 -9.10
CA ALA A 118 7.27 8.68 -8.67
C ALA A 118 7.17 9.80 -7.61
N THR A 119 6.18 10.68 -7.73
CA THR A 119 5.94 11.75 -6.77
C THR A 119 5.46 11.19 -5.42
N MET A 120 4.58 10.19 -5.44
CA MET A 120 4.11 9.51 -4.22
C MET A 120 5.25 8.75 -3.52
N ASN A 121 6.09 8.03 -4.29
CA ASN A 121 7.25 7.30 -3.77
C ASN A 121 8.25 8.23 -3.07
N THR A 122 8.36 9.50 -3.52
CA THR A 122 9.21 10.49 -2.85
C THR A 122 8.79 10.70 -1.38
N GLY A 123 7.48 10.76 -1.09
CA GLY A 123 6.99 10.90 0.28
C GLY A 123 7.32 9.70 1.15
N VAL A 124 7.25 8.50 0.59
CA VAL A 124 7.63 7.24 1.27
C VAL A 124 9.13 7.23 1.59
N TYR A 125 9.98 7.59 0.63
CA TYR A 125 11.43 7.60 0.83
C TYR A 125 11.87 8.63 1.86
N VAL A 126 11.30 9.84 1.81
CA VAL A 126 11.56 10.89 2.81
C VAL A 126 11.14 10.41 4.20
N SER A 127 9.94 9.83 4.34
CA SER A 127 9.44 9.30 5.61
C SER A 127 10.36 8.21 6.17
N ASN A 128 10.79 7.27 5.33
CA ASN A 128 11.67 6.17 5.74
C ASN A 128 13.04 6.68 6.20
N ILE A 129 13.68 7.58 5.44
CA ILE A 129 14.98 8.15 5.82
C ILE A 129 14.88 8.90 7.15
N LEU A 130 13.85 9.73 7.31
CA LEU A 130 13.63 10.45 8.56
C LEU A 130 13.34 9.51 9.73
N MET A 131 12.62 8.41 9.49
CA MET A 131 12.36 7.40 10.51
C MET A 131 13.63 6.69 10.96
N VAL A 132 14.55 6.36 10.05
CA VAL A 132 15.87 5.80 10.39
C VAL A 132 16.64 6.74 11.31
N ILE A 133 16.67 8.03 10.98
CA ILE A 133 17.37 9.05 11.78
C ILE A 133 16.71 9.21 13.15
N ALA A 134 15.38 9.38 13.19
CA ALA A 134 14.64 9.58 14.43
C ALA A 134 14.74 8.37 15.36
N SER A 135 14.56 7.15 14.83
CA SER A 135 14.66 5.91 15.61
C SER A 135 16.06 5.68 16.16
N PHE A 136 17.13 6.05 15.44
CA PHE A 136 18.50 5.99 15.94
C PHE A 136 18.67 6.84 17.20
N PHE A 137 18.28 8.12 17.15
CA PHE A 137 18.42 9.02 18.29
C PHE A 137 17.52 8.61 19.47
N ILE A 138 16.28 8.19 19.21
CA ILE A 138 15.35 7.73 20.25
C ILE A 138 15.92 6.49 20.95
N ILE A 139 16.30 5.46 20.21
CA ILE A 139 16.77 4.20 20.79
C ILE A 139 18.10 4.40 21.51
N ARG A 140 19.06 5.12 20.90
CA ARG A 140 20.38 5.36 21.50
C ARG A 140 20.32 6.15 22.80
N SER A 141 19.45 7.16 22.87
CA SER A 141 19.29 7.99 24.07
C SER A 141 18.47 7.31 25.16
N TYR A 142 17.46 6.53 24.79
CA TYR A 142 16.53 5.92 25.74
C TYR A 142 17.04 4.60 26.35
N LEU A 143 17.71 3.77 25.54
CA LEU A 143 18.22 2.46 25.96
C LEU A 143 19.73 2.41 26.13
N GLY A 144 20.48 3.27 25.46
CA GLY A 144 21.95 3.23 25.48
C GLY A 144 22.58 2.20 24.54
N GLU A 145 21.78 1.25 24.04
CA GLU A 145 22.20 0.17 23.13
C GLU A 145 21.45 0.25 21.78
N LEU A 146 22.02 -0.37 20.75
CA LEU A 146 21.48 -0.33 19.38
C LEU A 146 20.89 -1.67 18.91
N GLY A 147 20.78 -2.68 19.78
CA GLY A 147 20.23 -3.99 19.40
C GLY A 147 18.82 -3.89 18.80
N LEU A 148 17.92 -3.17 19.48
CA LEU A 148 16.55 -2.93 18.99
C LEU A 148 16.49 -1.99 17.79
N PHE A 149 17.49 -1.13 17.61
CA PHE A 149 17.58 -0.29 16.41
C PHE A 149 17.79 -1.16 15.17
N TRP A 150 18.71 -2.12 15.21
CA TRP A 150 18.94 -3.03 14.08
C TRP A 150 17.74 -3.92 13.79
N ALA A 151 17.00 -4.35 14.82
CA ALA A 151 15.74 -5.06 14.64
C ALA A 151 14.71 -4.20 13.89
N LEU A 152 14.54 -2.93 14.29
CA LEU A 152 13.66 -1.98 13.60
C LEU A 152 14.09 -1.76 12.14
N ILE A 153 15.38 -1.57 11.88
CA ILE A 153 15.91 -1.38 10.53
C ILE A 153 15.63 -2.60 9.65
N SER A 154 15.78 -3.83 10.17
CA SER A 154 15.46 -5.03 9.41
C SER A 154 13.99 -5.08 8.99
N GLY A 155 13.07 -4.71 9.88
CA GLY A 155 11.64 -4.61 9.58
C GLY A 155 11.32 -3.53 8.53
N LEU A 156 11.93 -2.35 8.66
CA LEU A 156 11.78 -1.25 7.71
C LEU A 156 12.30 -1.63 6.31
N LEU A 157 13.47 -2.27 6.24
CA LEU A 157 14.03 -2.76 4.97
C LEU A 157 13.15 -3.84 4.35
N CYS A 158 12.62 -4.76 5.16
CA CYS A 158 11.69 -5.78 4.69
C CYS A 158 10.44 -5.15 4.06
N GLY A 159 9.80 -4.20 4.75
CA GLY A 159 8.64 -3.47 4.22
C GLY A 159 8.97 -2.69 2.94
N PHE A 160 10.15 -2.06 2.87
CA PHE A 160 10.62 -1.39 1.66
C PHE A 160 10.77 -2.36 0.48
N PHE A 161 11.41 -3.51 0.69
CA PHE A 161 11.58 -4.51 -0.38
C PHE A 161 10.25 -5.13 -0.81
N ILE A 162 9.32 -5.40 0.12
CA ILE A 162 7.97 -5.85 -0.23
C ILE A 162 7.29 -4.84 -1.16
N GLY A 163 7.40 -3.54 -0.86
CA GLY A 163 6.86 -2.49 -1.72
C GLY A 163 7.50 -2.47 -3.11
N GLN A 164 8.83 -2.54 -3.20
CA GLN A 164 9.55 -2.54 -4.48
C GLN A 164 9.25 -3.77 -5.35
N ILE A 165 9.20 -4.96 -4.73
CA ILE A 165 8.85 -6.20 -5.43
C ILE A 165 7.39 -6.13 -5.91
N THR A 166 6.48 -5.68 -5.04
CA THR A 166 5.07 -5.49 -5.41
C THR A 166 4.94 -4.56 -6.61
N GLU A 167 5.60 -3.39 -6.58
CA GLU A 167 5.62 -2.44 -7.72
C GLU A 167 6.15 -3.08 -9.00
N TYR A 168 7.20 -3.91 -8.91
CA TYR A 168 7.76 -4.60 -10.07
C TYR A 168 6.76 -5.55 -10.74
N PHE A 169 5.97 -6.28 -9.94
CA PHE A 169 5.00 -7.25 -10.45
C PHE A 169 3.67 -6.62 -10.89
N THR A 170 3.27 -5.49 -10.30
CA THR A 170 1.95 -4.87 -10.58
C THR A 170 1.99 -3.69 -11.53
N SER A 171 3.13 -3.02 -11.71
CA SER A 171 3.23 -1.84 -12.59
C SER A 171 3.10 -2.20 -14.08
N ALA A 172 2.23 -1.48 -14.78
CA ALA A 172 2.01 -1.59 -16.23
C ALA A 172 3.28 -1.30 -17.07
N GLU A 173 4.26 -0.61 -16.49
CA GLU A 173 5.52 -0.30 -17.16
C GLU A 173 6.53 -1.46 -17.15
N ARG A 174 6.30 -2.46 -16.28
CA ARG A 174 7.25 -3.54 -16.01
C ARG A 174 6.92 -4.81 -16.80
N GLY A 175 7.92 -5.69 -16.88
CA GLY A 175 7.86 -6.94 -17.64
C GLY A 175 6.67 -7.85 -17.29
N PRO A 176 6.39 -8.12 -16.00
CA PRO A 176 5.31 -9.02 -15.60
C PRO A 176 3.93 -8.57 -16.10
N ALA A 177 3.53 -7.33 -15.82
CA ALA A 177 2.24 -6.80 -16.28
C ALA A 177 2.13 -6.74 -17.81
N LYS A 178 3.21 -6.35 -18.51
CA LYS A 178 3.26 -6.35 -19.99
C LYS A 178 3.10 -7.76 -20.57
N LYS A 179 3.63 -8.79 -19.91
CA LYS A 179 3.48 -10.18 -20.33
C LYS A 179 2.03 -10.64 -20.23
N ILE A 180 1.33 -10.28 -19.15
CA ILE A 180 -0.12 -10.56 -18.99
C ILE A 180 -0.92 -9.82 -20.07
N ALA A 181 -0.65 -8.53 -20.31
CA ALA A 181 -1.32 -7.77 -21.35
C ALA A 181 -1.11 -8.36 -22.75
N LYS A 182 0.10 -8.87 -23.05
CA LYS A 182 0.38 -9.57 -24.30
C LYS A 182 -0.37 -10.91 -24.38
N ALA A 183 -0.47 -11.66 -23.29
CA ALA A 183 -1.25 -12.89 -23.23
C ALA A 183 -2.74 -12.66 -23.55
N ALA A 184 -3.27 -11.48 -23.20
CA ALA A 184 -4.66 -11.10 -23.51
C ALA A 184 -4.99 -11.06 -25.00
N GLN A 185 -4.01 -10.89 -25.88
CA GLN A 185 -4.21 -10.96 -27.33
C GLN A 185 -4.61 -12.37 -27.81
N THR A 186 -4.34 -13.41 -27.01
CA THR A 186 -4.68 -14.81 -27.33
C THR A 186 -6.01 -15.27 -26.72
N GLY A 187 -6.61 -14.46 -25.85
CA GLY A 187 -7.90 -14.73 -25.22
C GLY A 187 -7.85 -14.79 -23.69
N ALA A 188 -9.05 -14.79 -23.08
CA ALA A 188 -9.22 -14.68 -21.63
C ALA A 188 -8.57 -15.84 -20.85
N ALA A 189 -8.68 -17.08 -21.35
CA ALA A 189 -8.13 -18.25 -20.66
C ALA A 189 -6.60 -18.16 -20.47
N VAL A 190 -5.86 -17.76 -21.50
CA VAL A 190 -4.40 -17.61 -21.43
C VAL A 190 -4.02 -16.43 -20.54
N THR A 191 -4.81 -15.35 -20.57
CA THR A 191 -4.63 -14.20 -19.66
C THR A 191 -4.72 -14.61 -18.20
N ILE A 192 -5.75 -15.40 -17.85
CA ILE A 192 -5.97 -15.87 -16.48
C ILE A 192 -4.82 -16.79 -16.05
N ILE A 193 -4.38 -17.72 -16.91
CA ILE A 193 -3.26 -18.63 -16.60
C ILE A 193 -1.98 -17.83 -16.35
N GLU A 194 -1.65 -16.88 -17.23
CA GLU A 194 -0.44 -16.05 -17.09
C GLU A 194 -0.52 -15.15 -15.84
N GLY A 195 -1.69 -14.60 -15.54
CA GLY A 195 -1.93 -13.81 -14.33
C GLY A 195 -1.75 -14.63 -13.05
N LEU A 196 -2.33 -15.84 -12.99
CA LEU A 196 -2.17 -16.76 -11.86
C LEU A 196 -0.71 -17.19 -11.68
N ALA A 197 -0.03 -17.55 -12.78
CA ALA A 197 1.38 -17.92 -12.75
C ALA A 197 2.25 -16.75 -12.26
N THR A 198 2.00 -15.53 -12.72
CA THR A 198 2.72 -14.34 -12.27
C THR A 198 2.51 -14.08 -10.78
N GLY A 199 1.28 -14.25 -10.27
CA GLY A 199 0.99 -14.11 -8.84
C GLY A 199 1.69 -15.16 -7.97
N MET A 200 1.84 -16.40 -8.46
CA MET A 200 2.61 -17.43 -7.76
C MET A 200 4.11 -17.12 -7.75
N ILE A 201 4.65 -16.48 -8.79
CA ILE A 201 6.06 -16.08 -8.87
C ILE A 201 6.35 -14.88 -7.95
N SER A 202 5.36 -14.04 -7.66
CA SER A 202 5.54 -12.84 -6.84
C SER A 202 5.57 -13.07 -5.32
N THR A 203 5.48 -14.33 -4.86
CA THR A 203 5.48 -14.73 -3.45
C THR A 203 6.77 -15.47 -3.10
#